data_AF-A0AAV7S4W8-F1
#
_entry.id   AF-A0AAV7S4W8-F1
#
_cell.length_a   1.000
_cell.length_b   1.000
_cell.length_c   1.000
_cell.angle_alpha   90.00
_cell.angle_beta   90.00
_cell.angle_gamma   90.00
#
_symmetry.space_group_name_H-M   'P 1'
#
loop_
_entity.id
_entity.type
_entity.pdbx_description
1 polymer ?
#
loop_
_entity_poly.entity_id
_entity_poly.type
_entity_poly.pdbx_seq_one_letter_code
_entity_poly.pdbx_strand_id
1 'polypeptide(L)'
;MPCWLYPSRHFGSLEPHKFRDIWLMNEEEMKGLVRKALELDQIIYEQQLGLPWAPPDLWFMDSVGPLTHKKKSASELAEEVILGRDSFSFYQGRGTRK
;
A
#
# COMPACT_ATOMS: atom_id res chain seq x y z
N MET A 1 32.25 -28.57 -4.79
CA MET A 1 31.64 -28.00 -6.03
C MET A 1 30.40 -27.24 -5.60
N PRO A 2 30.37 -25.89 -5.65
CA PRO A 2 29.28 -25.13 -5.05
C PRO A 2 28.09 -24.99 -6.03
N CYS A 3 26.90 -25.33 -5.54
CA CYS A 3 25.62 -25.44 -6.28
C CYS A 3 24.98 -24.10 -6.69
N TRP A 4 25.74 -23.12 -7.17
CA TRP A 4 25.19 -21.82 -7.62
C TRP A 4 24.81 -21.75 -9.11
N LEU A 5 24.63 -22.90 -9.77
CA LEU A 5 24.22 -22.98 -11.18
C LEU A 5 22.95 -23.85 -11.33
N TYR A 6 21.80 -23.32 -10.90
CA TYR A 6 20.51 -23.72 -11.45
C TYR A 6 19.52 -22.56 -11.35
N PRO A 7 19.35 -21.75 -12.41
CA PRO A 7 18.37 -20.69 -12.41
C PRO A 7 16.97 -21.30 -12.64
N SER A 8 16.02 -20.87 -11.79
CA SER A 8 14.59 -20.82 -12.14
C SER A 8 13.83 -22.15 -12.24
N ARG A 9 13.63 -22.89 -11.12
CA ARG A 9 12.45 -23.80 -11.03
C ARG A 9 11.88 -24.10 -9.64
N HIS A 10 12.20 -23.29 -8.62
CA HIS A 10 11.62 -23.41 -7.28
C HIS A 10 10.85 -22.17 -6.80
N PHE A 11 10.79 -21.10 -7.60
CA PHE A 11 9.92 -19.96 -7.31
C PHE A 11 8.48 -20.16 -7.81
N GLY A 12 8.26 -21.09 -8.76
CA GLY A 12 6.95 -21.38 -9.35
C GLY A 12 6.00 -22.16 -8.43
N SER A 13 6.47 -22.66 -7.27
CA SER A 13 5.63 -23.31 -6.27
C SER A 13 5.80 -22.72 -4.86
N LEU A 14 6.19 -21.44 -4.76
CA LEU A 14 5.98 -20.73 -3.51
C LEU A 14 4.48 -20.73 -3.24
N GLU A 15 4.08 -21.55 -2.27
CA GLU A 15 2.68 -21.72 -1.93
C GLU A 15 2.08 -20.33 -1.62
N PRO A 16 0.99 -19.92 -2.29
CA PRO A 16 0.39 -18.60 -2.10
C PRO A 16 0.10 -18.27 -0.63
N HIS A 17 -0.13 -19.30 0.18
CA HIS A 17 -0.27 -19.20 1.64
C HIS A 17 1.00 -18.70 2.32
N LYS A 18 2.18 -19.26 2.00
CA LYS A 18 3.45 -18.83 2.60
C LYS A 18 3.77 -17.38 2.26
N PHE A 19 3.52 -16.96 1.02
CA PHE A 19 3.68 -15.55 0.65
C PHE A 19 2.73 -14.66 1.43
N ARG A 20 1.47 -15.08 1.55
CA ARG A 20 0.44 -14.35 2.29
C ARG A 20 0.78 -14.21 3.77
N ASP A 21 1.29 -15.26 4.40
CA ASP A 21 1.62 -15.25 5.82
C ASP A 21 2.80 -14.32 6.10
N ILE A 22 3.85 -14.38 5.26
CA ILE A 22 4.99 -13.46 5.34
C ILE A 22 4.54 -12.02 5.11
N TRP A 23 3.66 -11.79 4.14
CA TRP A 23 3.10 -10.46 3.87
C TRP A 23 2.38 -9.90 5.10
N LEU A 24 1.50 -10.68 5.73
CA LEU A 24 0.76 -10.26 6.91
C LEU A 24 1.68 -9.94 8.08
N MET A 25 2.72 -10.75 8.29
CA MET A 25 3.72 -10.51 9.33
C MET A 25 4.49 -9.21 9.10
N ASN A 26 4.95 -8.98 7.86
CA ASN A 26 5.68 -7.76 7.49
C ASN A 26 4.79 -6.52 7.58
N GLU A 27 3.52 -6.64 7.19
CA GLU A 27 2.55 -5.54 7.27
C GLU A 27 2.31 -5.12 8.71
N GLU A 28 2.16 -6.08 9.63
CA GLU A 28 2.02 -5.77 11.06
C GLU A 28 3.27 -5.10 11.64
N GLU A 29 4.46 -5.61 11.29
CA GLU A 29 5.74 -5.00 11.72
C GLU A 29 5.88 -3.57 11.20
N MET A 30 5.60 -3.34 9.92
CA MET A 30 5.64 -2.02 9.28
C MET A 30 4.68 -1.04 9.96
N LYS A 31 3.46 -1.46 10.28
CA LYS A 31 2.49 -0.64 11.03
C LYS A 31 3.00 -0.27 12.41
N GLY A 32 3.72 -1.17 13.08
CA GLY A 32 4.40 -0.87 14.33
C GLY A 32 5.45 0.23 14.18
N LEU A 33 6.25 0.19 13.12
CA LEU A 33 7.27 1.19 12.83
C LEU A 33 6.66 2.56 12.48
N VAL A 34 5.61 2.59 11.65
CA VAL A 34 4.94 3.84 11.29
C VAL A 34 4.32 4.51 12.52
N ARG A 35 3.70 3.74 13.44
CA ARG A 35 3.17 4.29 14.70
C ARG A 35 4.26 5.00 15.52
N LYS A 36 5.44 4.37 15.64
CA LYS A 36 6.60 4.98 16.33
C LYS A 36 7.10 6.24 15.61
N ALA A 37 7.15 6.21 14.28
CA ALA A 37 7.57 7.38 13.50
C ALA A 37 6.60 8.56 13.68
N LEU A 38 5.29 8.31 13.72
CA LEU A 38 4.27 9.34 13.94
C LEU A 38 4.32 9.92 15.35
N GLU A 39 4.57 9.08 16.37
CA GLU A 39 4.78 9.55 17.73
C GLU A 39 5.98 10.50 17.82
N LEU A 40 7.10 10.15 17.16
CA LEU A 40 8.27 11.02 17.10
C LEU A 40 8.01 12.32 16.33
N ASP A 41 7.29 12.24 15.21
CA ASP A 41 6.89 13.41 14.43
C ASP A 41 6.05 14.38 15.28
N GLN A 42 5.06 13.85 16.02
CA GLN A 42 4.25 14.64 16.94
C GLN A 42 5.11 15.34 18.00
N ILE A 43 6.04 14.62 18.63
CA ILE A 43 6.95 15.17 19.64
C ILE A 43 7.80 16.31 19.07
N ILE A 44 8.34 16.15 17.86
CA ILE A 44 9.15 17.17 17.20
C ILE A 44 8.30 18.42 16.94
N TYR A 45 7.10 18.25 16.38
CA TYR A 45 6.20 19.37 16.09
C TYR A 45 5.81 20.14 17.35
N GLU A 46 5.33 19.43 18.38
CA GLU A 46 4.79 20.08 19.57
C GLU A 46 5.89 20.61 20.49
N GLN A 47 6.95 19.84 20.73
CA GLN A 47 7.96 20.18 21.74
C GLN A 47 9.12 20.98 21.16
N GLN A 48 9.64 20.62 19.99
CA GLN A 48 10.81 21.29 19.42
C GLN A 48 10.43 22.51 18.59
N LEU A 49 9.33 22.44 17.85
CA LEU A 49 8.88 23.53 16.98
C LEU A 49 7.81 24.42 17.62
N GLY A 50 7.13 23.94 18.67
CA GLY A 50 6.01 24.67 19.29
C GLY A 50 4.82 24.86 18.35
N LEU A 51 4.66 23.97 17.37
CA LEU A 51 3.60 24.01 16.36
C LEU A 51 2.57 22.91 16.63
N PRO A 52 1.28 23.15 16.31
CA PRO A 52 0.27 22.10 16.42
C PRO A 52 0.56 21.00 15.40
N TRP A 53 0.57 19.75 15.87
CA TRP A 53 0.67 18.58 15.01
C TRP A 53 -0.71 18.19 14.47
N ALA A 54 -0.78 17.88 13.17
CA ALA A 54 -1.99 17.36 12.53
C ALA A 54 -1.68 15.95 11.99
N PRO A 55 -2.34 14.90 12.51
CA PRO A 55 -2.08 13.55 12.06
C PRO A 55 -2.47 13.37 10.58
N PRO A 56 -1.69 12.61 9.80
CA PRO A 56 -2.07 12.27 8.43
C PRO A 56 -3.28 11.34 8.41
N ASP A 57 -3.99 11.29 7.27
CA ASP A 57 -5.02 10.29 7.03
C ASP A 57 -4.37 8.92 6.78
N LEU A 58 -4.71 7.95 7.64
CA LEU A 58 -4.11 6.62 7.67
C LEU A 58 -5.14 5.51 7.43
N TRP A 59 -6.16 5.78 6.61
CA TRP A 59 -7.22 4.81 6.27
C TRP A 59 -6.71 3.42 5.84
N PHE A 60 -5.50 3.35 5.28
CA PHE A 60 -4.87 2.11 4.82
C PHE A 60 -4.21 1.30 5.96
N MET A 61 -4.01 1.90 7.13
CA MET A 61 -3.36 1.25 8.27
C MET A 61 -4.33 0.39 9.10
N ASP A 62 -5.64 0.55 8.91
CA ASP A 62 -6.66 -0.20 9.65
C ASP A 62 -6.86 -1.63 9.13
N SER A 63 -6.55 -1.87 7.85
CA SER A 63 -6.71 -3.18 7.20
C SER A 63 -5.43 -4.01 7.32
N VAL A 64 -5.49 -5.19 7.95
CA VAL A 64 -4.46 -6.23 7.82
C VAL A 64 -4.89 -7.27 6.78
N GLY A 65 -4.09 -7.43 5.74
CA GLY A 65 -4.35 -8.31 4.61
C GLY A 65 -4.79 -7.59 3.34
N PRO A 66 -4.81 -8.33 2.21
CA PRO A 66 -5.12 -7.79 0.91
C PRO A 66 -6.47 -7.13 0.99
N LEU A 67 -6.47 -5.86 0.57
CA LEU A 67 -7.66 -5.11 0.22
C LEU A 67 -8.58 -6.10 -0.49
N THR A 68 -9.71 -6.40 0.14
CA THR A 68 -10.74 -7.28 -0.42
C THR A 68 -11.44 -6.53 -1.55
N HIS A 69 -10.67 -6.06 -2.53
CA HIS A 69 -11.19 -5.78 -3.84
C HIS A 69 -11.82 -7.09 -4.29
N LYS A 70 -13.14 -7.03 -4.58
CA LYS A 70 -13.83 -8.11 -5.27
C LYS A 70 -12.91 -8.55 -6.40
N LYS A 71 -12.51 -9.82 -6.40
CA LYS A 71 -11.66 -10.38 -7.45
C LYS A 71 -12.47 -10.32 -8.75
N LYS A 72 -12.39 -9.20 -9.45
CA LYS A 72 -12.84 -9.12 -10.84
C LYS A 72 -11.89 -10.00 -11.63
N SER A 73 -12.44 -10.83 -12.51
CA SER A 73 -11.58 -11.61 -13.39
C SER A 73 -10.76 -10.66 -14.26
N ALA A 74 -9.62 -11.11 -14.79
CA ALA A 74 -8.83 -10.30 -15.71
C ALA A 74 -9.65 -9.80 -16.92
N SER A 75 -10.66 -10.58 -17.36
CA SER A 75 -11.56 -10.18 -18.43
C SER A 75 -12.55 -9.12 -17.99
N GLU A 76 -13.08 -9.21 -16.78
CA GLU A 76 -14.03 -8.25 -16.22
C GLU A 76 -13.36 -6.89 -15.95
N LEU A 77 -12.10 -6.90 -15.51
CA LEU A 77 -11.28 -5.69 -15.38
C LEU A 77 -10.95 -5.08 -16.75
N ALA A 78 -10.58 -5.91 -17.73
CA ALA A 78 -10.31 -5.43 -19.09
C ALA A 78 -11.56 -4.79 -19.72
N GLU A 79 -12.73 -5.39 -19.51
CA GLU A 79 -14.01 -4.86 -19.97
C GLU A 79 -14.34 -3.51 -19.32
N GLU A 80 -14.15 -3.37 -18.02
CA GLU A 80 -14.36 -2.11 -17.30
C GLU A 80 -13.44 -0.97 -17.79
N VAL A 81 -12.17 -1.27 -18.03
CA VAL A 81 -11.18 -0.31 -18.56
C VAL A 81 -11.54 0.10 -19.98
N ILE A 82 -11.97 -0.84 -20.83
CA ILE A 82 -12.40 -0.55 -22.21
C ILE A 82 -13.68 0.27 -22.24
N LEU A 83 -14.60 0.03 -21.29
CA LEU A 83 -15.86 0.76 -21.18
C LEU A 83 -15.73 2.12 -20.46
N GLY A 84 -14.51 2.53 -20.07
CA GLY A 84 -14.21 3.88 -19.61
C GLY A 84 -14.95 4.30 -18.34
N ARG A 85 -15.27 3.35 -17.46
CA ARG A 85 -16.03 3.63 -16.23
C ARG A 85 -15.14 4.03 -15.06
N ASP A 86 -14.17 4.91 -15.33
CA ASP A 86 -13.48 5.64 -14.27
C ASP A 86 -14.25 6.93 -13.98
N SER A 87 -15.10 6.87 -12.97
CA SER A 87 -15.41 8.04 -12.16
C SER A 87 -14.16 8.47 -11.40
N PHE A 88 -13.19 9.05 -12.11
CA PHE A 88 -12.08 9.81 -11.54
C PHE A 88 -12.20 11.27 -11.97
N SER A 89 -13.33 11.90 -11.62
CA SER A 89 -13.49 13.35 -11.69
C SER A 89 -13.02 13.97 -10.37
N PHE A 90 -11.73 13.88 -10.05
CA PHE A 90 -11.17 14.63 -8.94
C PHE A 90 -9.66 14.82 -9.15
N TYR A 91 -9.32 15.86 -9.91
CA TYR A 91 -8.14 16.75 -9.83
C TYR A 91 -7.85 17.34 -11.21
N GLN A 92 -8.68 18.29 -11.65
CA GLN A 92 -8.12 19.49 -12.29
C GLN A 92 -9.14 20.63 -12.24
N GLY A 93 -9.09 21.39 -11.15
CA GLY A 93 -9.68 22.71 -11.07
C GLY A 93 -8.59 23.77 -11.20
N ARG A 94 -8.83 24.71 -12.13
CA ARG A 94 -8.32 26.09 -12.24
C ARG A 94 -7.00 26.34 -12.98
N GLY A 95 -7.18 26.99 -14.12
CA GLY A 95 -6.20 27.87 -14.76
C GLY A 95 -6.91 28.90 -15.63
N THR A 96 -7.56 29.88 -15.02
CA THR A 96 -7.95 31.12 -15.71
C THR A 96 -6.69 31.89 -16.10
N ARG A 97 -6.60 32.40 -17.35
CA ARG A 97 -6.03 33.73 -17.68
C ARG A 97 -6.10 34.05 -19.17
N LYS A 98 -6.79 35.17 -19.42
CA LYS A 98 -6.69 36.18 -20.50
C LYS A 98 -6.92 35.77 -21.95
#